data_AF-A0A9D1QKL7-F1
#
_entry.id   AF-A0A9D1QKL7-F1
#
_cell.length_a   1.000
_cell.length_b   1.000
_cell.length_c   1.000
_cell.angle_alpha   90.00
_cell.angle_beta   90.00
_cell.angle_gamma   90.00
#
_symmetry.space_group_name_H-M   'P 1'
#
loop_
_entity.id
_entity.type
_entity.pdbx_description
1 polymer ?
#
loop_
_entity_poly.entity_id
_entity_poly.type
_entity_poly.pdbx_seq_one_letter_code
_entity_poly.pdbx_strand_id
1 'polypeptide(L)'
;MKKLIDGVIKHILKNRNCVIRISGHGAAGKTNLAEEIMERMEHDTFNYLNTDAYIIPGEYRKSLGAVYEYENEEYREKVTACLPAAHELASLKRDLLMLRRGMDILTIDAHWAPEKTIHADRPLQSSMA
;
A
#
# COMPACT_ATOMS: atom_id res chain seq x y z
N MET A 1 12.96 -13.99 -11.87
CA MET A 1 12.69 -12.59 -11.50
C MET A 1 12.64 -11.64 -12.70
N LYS A 2 13.73 -11.46 -13.46
CA LYS A 2 13.80 -10.46 -14.56
C LYS A 2 12.64 -10.53 -15.58
N LYS A 3 12.34 -11.72 -16.12
CA LYS A 3 11.21 -11.92 -17.06
C LYS A 3 9.85 -11.50 -16.50
N LEU A 4 9.64 -11.63 -15.19
CA LEU A 4 8.38 -11.21 -14.53
C LEU A 4 8.30 -9.68 -14.50
N ILE A 5 9.38 -9.03 -14.06
CA ILE A 5 9.46 -7.56 -13.99
C ILE A 5 9.27 -6.96 -15.38
N ASP A 6 9.95 -7.51 -16.39
CA ASP A 6 9.82 -7.03 -17.77
C ASP A 6 8.37 -7.20 -18.29
N GLY A 7 7.71 -8.30 -17.92
CA GLY A 7 6.30 -8.54 -18.24
C GLY A 7 5.35 -7.54 -17.56
N VAL A 8 5.61 -7.21 -16.30
CA VAL A 8 4.84 -6.22 -15.52
C VAL A 8 5.02 -4.82 -16.12
N ILE A 9 6.26 -4.40 -16.37
CA ILE A 9 6.55 -3.09 -16.99
C ILE A 9 5.86 -2.97 -18.35
N LYS A 10 5.95 -4.01 -19.19
CA LYS A 10 5.27 -4.04 -20.49
C LYS A 10 3.75 -3.90 -20.35
N HIS A 11 3.17 -4.48 -19.30
CA HIS A 11 1.73 -4.35 -19.02
C HIS A 11 1.35 -2.93 -18.60
N ILE A 12 2.16 -2.28 -17.74
CA ILE A 12 1.94 -0.90 -17.30
C ILE A 12 2.01 0.05 -18.50
N LEU A 13 3.06 -0.05 -19.31
CA LEU A 13 3.27 0.83 -20.46
C LEU A 13 2.17 0.67 -21.52
N LYS A 14 1.63 -0.54 -21.69
CA LYS A 14 0.51 -0.81 -22.59
C LYS A 14 -0.82 -0.26 -22.04
N ASN A 15 -1.01 -0.31 -20.72
CA ASN A 15 -2.26 0.06 -20.06
C ASN A 15 -2.04 1.24 -19.11
N ARG A 16 -1.91 2.46 -19.66
CA ARG A 16 -1.57 3.68 -18.91
C ARG A 16 -2.49 3.97 -17.71
N ASN A 17 -3.71 3.42 -17.68
CA ASN A 17 -4.66 3.55 -16.58
C ASN A 17 -4.84 2.22 -15.83
N CYS A 18 -3.76 1.60 -15.35
CA CYS A 18 -3.82 0.38 -14.57
C CYS A 18 -3.42 0.61 -13.10
N VAL A 19 -4.00 -0.19 -12.20
CA VAL A 19 -3.58 -0.29 -10.80
C VAL A 19 -2.94 -1.66 -10.59
N ILE A 20 -1.69 -1.69 -10.11
CA ILE A 20 -1.00 -2.93 -9.75
C ILE A 20 -0.91 -3.02 -8.24
N ARG A 21 -1.46 -4.10 -7.68
CA ARG A 21 -1.34 -4.41 -6.25
C ARG A 21 -0.31 -5.52 -6.04
N ILE A 22 0.72 -5.23 -5.24
CA ILE A 22 1.73 -6.20 -4.78
C ILE A 22 1.36 -6.59 -3.34
N SER A 23 0.94 -7.84 -3.15
CA SER A 23 0.50 -8.37 -1.85
C SER A 23 1.23 -9.68 -1.53
N GLY A 24 1.42 -9.97 -0.25
CA GLY A 24 2.15 -11.14 0.25
C GLY A 24 2.44 -10.99 1.75
N HIS A 25 3.04 -11.97 2.41
CA HIS A 25 3.36 -11.88 3.85
C HIS A 25 4.46 -10.86 4.18
N GLY A 26 4.58 -10.46 5.45
CA GLY A 26 5.70 -9.65 5.95
C GLY A 26 7.05 -10.23 5.51
N ALA A 27 7.98 -9.36 5.12
CA ALA A 27 9.31 -9.72 4.60
C ALA A 27 9.35 -10.58 3.31
N ALA A 28 8.24 -10.73 2.58
CA ALA A 28 8.20 -11.50 1.33
C ALA A 28 8.87 -10.80 0.12
N GLY A 29 9.58 -9.68 0.31
CA GLY A 29 10.27 -8.96 -0.76
C GLY A 29 9.37 -8.08 -1.64
N LYS A 30 8.18 -7.71 -1.16
CA LYS A 30 7.22 -6.86 -1.91
C LYS A 30 7.78 -5.48 -2.22
N THR A 31 8.42 -4.85 -1.23
CA THR A 31 9.04 -3.53 -1.36
C THR A 31 10.18 -3.60 -2.38
N ASN A 32 11.05 -4.61 -2.29
CA ASN A 32 12.13 -4.81 -3.25
C ASN A 32 11.60 -5.03 -4.68
N LEU A 33 10.51 -5.79 -4.85
CA LEU A 33 9.89 -5.95 -6.17
C LEU A 33 9.33 -4.63 -6.69
N ALA A 34 8.71 -3.83 -5.82
CA ALA A 34 8.21 -2.51 -6.20
C ALA A 34 9.38 -1.61 -6.63
N GLU A 35 10.43 -1.51 -5.83
CA GLU A 35 11.65 -0.75 -6.11
C GLU A 35 12.31 -1.18 -7.42
N GLU A 36 12.49 -2.48 -7.67
CA GLU A 36 13.06 -2.97 -8.94
C GLU A 36 12.21 -2.60 -10.17
N ILE A 37 10.88 -2.51 -10.03
CA ILE A 37 10.00 -2.02 -11.11
C ILE A 37 10.22 -0.51 -11.28
N MET A 38 10.28 0.24 -10.17
CA MET A 38 10.48 1.69 -10.19
C MET A 38 11.81 2.09 -10.81
N GLU A 39 12.91 1.42 -10.47
CA GLU A 39 14.24 1.70 -11.00
C GLU A 39 14.36 1.49 -12.52
N ARG A 40 13.56 0.58 -13.08
CA ARG A 40 13.55 0.27 -14.52
C ARG A 40 12.56 1.09 -15.32
N MET A 41 11.69 1.82 -14.63
CA MET A 41 10.76 2.75 -15.25
C MET A 41 11.31 4.17 -15.12
N GLU A 42 11.04 5.04 -16.09
CA GLU A 42 11.45 6.43 -15.98
C GLU A 42 10.76 7.07 -14.76
N HIS A 43 11.55 7.75 -13.93
CA HIS A 43 11.02 8.56 -12.82
C HIS A 43 9.92 9.49 -13.34
N ASP A 44 8.86 9.66 -12.55
CA ASP A 44 7.66 10.45 -12.85
C ASP A 44 6.70 9.93 -13.94
N THR A 45 6.94 8.75 -14.51
CA THR A 45 5.98 8.14 -15.46
C THR A 45 4.86 7.34 -14.79
N PHE A 46 4.94 7.11 -13.48
CA PHE A 46 3.98 6.35 -12.70
C PHE A 46 3.98 6.83 -11.24
N ASN A 47 2.93 6.47 -10.53
CA ASN A 47 2.76 6.66 -9.10
C ASN A 47 3.09 5.40 -8.32
N TYR A 48 3.65 5.58 -7.13
CA TYR A 48 3.84 4.52 -6.16
C TYR A 48 3.16 4.90 -4.83
N LEU A 49 2.28 4.03 -4.37
CA LEU A 49 1.54 4.14 -3.12
C LEU A 49 1.95 2.99 -2.19
N ASN A 50 2.79 3.29 -1.22
CA ASN A 50 3.05 2.35 -0.14
C ASN A 50 1.86 2.38 0.84
N THR A 51 1.15 1.26 1.02
CA THR A 51 0.02 1.24 1.96
C THR A 51 0.46 1.25 3.41
N ASP A 52 1.73 1.05 3.71
CA ASP A 52 2.27 1.14 5.08
C ASP A 52 2.15 2.55 5.66
N ALA A 53 2.02 3.58 4.81
CA ALA A 53 1.69 4.95 5.22
C ALA A 53 0.29 5.06 5.87
N TYR A 54 -0.57 4.06 5.65
CA TYR A 54 -1.92 4.00 6.21
C TYR A 54 -1.98 3.10 7.45
N ILE A 55 -0.86 2.60 7.95
CA ILE A 55 -0.81 1.91 9.24
C ILE A 55 -1.00 2.95 10.34
N ILE A 56 -1.95 2.71 11.24
CA ILE A 56 -2.16 3.53 12.43
C ILE A 56 -0.87 3.48 13.28
N PRO A 57 -0.33 4.62 13.74
CA PRO A 57 0.86 4.61 14.58
C PRO A 57 0.69 3.72 15.81
N GLY A 58 1.76 2.99 16.14
CA GLY A 58 1.74 1.97 17.20
C GLY A 58 1.32 2.52 18.55
N GLU A 59 1.58 3.80 18.82
CA GLU A 59 1.12 4.50 20.02
C GLU A 59 -0.40 4.52 20.19
N TYR A 60 -1.17 4.72 19.11
CA TYR A 60 -2.63 4.69 19.15
C TYR A 60 -3.16 3.26 19.24
N ARG A 61 -2.43 2.29 18.66
CA ARG A 61 -2.79 0.86 18.70
C ARG A 61 -2.52 0.18 20.05
N LYS A 62 -1.62 0.71 20.88
CA LYS A 62 -1.29 0.11 22.20
C LYS A 62 -2.50 -0.04 23.13
N SER A 63 -3.50 0.82 22.98
CA SER A 63 -4.74 0.80 23.75
C SER A 63 -5.82 -0.10 23.14
N LEU A 64 -5.64 -0.56 21.90
CA LEU A 64 -6.58 -1.40 21.18
C LEU A 64 -6.24 -2.88 21.42
N GLY A 65 -7.20 -3.62 21.99
CA GLY A 65 -7.19 -5.08 22.01
C GLY A 65 -7.97 -5.62 20.81
N ALA A 66 -7.34 -6.49 20.03
CA ALA A 66 -8.07 -7.32 19.07
C ALA A 66 -8.75 -8.43 19.87
N VAL A 67 -10.08 -8.46 19.82
CA VAL A 67 -10.88 -9.55 20.36
C VAL A 67 -11.22 -10.49 19.22
N TYR A 68 -10.82 -11.76 19.33
CA TYR A 68 -11.24 -12.78 18.38
C TYR A 68 -11.63 -14.06 19.13
N GLU A 69 -12.60 -14.77 18.57
CA GLU A 69 -13.08 -16.03 19.13
C GLU A 69 -12.37 -17.19 18.42
N TYR A 70 -11.80 -18.09 19.20
CA TYR A 70 -11.19 -19.32 18.71
C TYR A 70 -11.56 -20.45 19.65
N GLU A 71 -12.06 -21.58 19.12
CA GLU A 71 -12.52 -22.72 19.92
C GLU A 71 -13.55 -22.38 21.03
N ASN A 72 -14.44 -21.39 20.77
CA ASN A 72 -15.41 -20.83 21.74
C ASN A 72 -14.78 -20.12 22.95
N GLU A 73 -13.50 -19.75 22.86
CA GLU A 73 -12.81 -18.92 23.84
C GLU A 73 -12.49 -17.54 23.25
N GLU A 74 -12.68 -16.49 24.05
CA GLU A 74 -12.37 -15.11 23.68
C GLU A 74 -10.88 -14.83 23.93
N TYR A 75 -10.13 -14.58 22.86
CA TYR A 75 -8.72 -14.20 22.93
C TYR A 75 -8.58 -12.69 22.74
N ARG A 76 -7.79 -12.07 23.63
CA ARG A 76 -7.42 -10.66 23.55
C ARG A 76 -5.94 -10.53 23.25
N GLU A 77 -5.63 -10.12 22.03
CA GLU A 77 -4.25 -9.86 21.62
C GLU A 77 -4.04 -8.39 21.23
N LYS A 78 -2.77 -7.97 21.17
CA LYS A 78 -2.40 -6.63 20.72
C LYS A 78 -2.70 -6.48 19.23
N VAL A 79 -3.22 -5.32 18.83
CA VAL A 79 -3.43 -5.02 17.41
C VAL A 79 -2.07 -4.87 16.68
N THR A 80 -1.64 -5.92 15.99
CA THR A 80 -0.44 -5.91 15.14
C THR A 80 -0.75 -5.33 13.76
N ALA A 81 0.28 -4.89 13.01
CA ALA A 81 0.10 -4.30 11.68
C ALA A 81 -0.49 -5.28 10.64
N CYS A 82 -0.56 -6.56 10.95
CA CYS A 82 -1.18 -7.59 10.11
C CYS A 82 -2.72 -7.58 10.20
N LEU A 83 -3.29 -6.94 11.24
CA LEU A 83 -4.73 -6.88 11.42
C LEU A 83 -5.32 -5.69 10.66
N PRO A 84 -6.45 -5.85 9.94
CA PRO A 84 -7.11 -4.73 9.26
C PRO A 84 -7.43 -3.54 10.17
N ALA A 85 -7.71 -3.81 11.46
CA ALA A 85 -7.93 -2.80 12.49
C ALA A 85 -6.72 -1.90 12.77
N ALA A 86 -5.53 -2.27 12.27
CA ALA A 86 -4.31 -1.49 12.38
C ALA A 86 -4.15 -0.46 11.26
N HIS A 87 -5.10 -0.37 10.32
CA HIS A 87 -4.97 0.46 9.11
C HIS A 87 -6.10 1.48 9.02
N GLU A 88 -5.76 2.68 8.56
CA GLU A 88 -6.67 3.77 8.16
C GLU A 88 -7.36 3.45 6.82
N LEU A 89 -8.13 2.35 6.79
CA LEU A 89 -8.77 1.85 5.56
C LEU A 89 -9.76 2.84 4.95
N ALA A 90 -10.40 3.68 5.78
CA ALA A 90 -11.31 4.72 5.30
C ALA A 90 -10.56 5.79 4.49
N SER A 91 -9.39 6.22 5.00
CA SER A 91 -8.50 7.16 4.33
C SER A 91 -7.96 6.56 3.03
N LEU A 92 -7.45 5.31 3.06
CA LEU A 92 -6.99 4.63 1.85
C LEU A 92 -8.09 4.52 0.79
N LYS A 93 -9.32 4.16 1.20
CA LYS A 93 -10.46 4.07 0.29
C LYS A 93 -10.82 5.42 -0.32
N ARG A 94 -10.83 6.49 0.47
CA ARG A 94 -11.08 7.86 0.01
C ARG A 94 -10.04 8.27 -1.03
N ASP A 95 -8.77 8.01 -0.74
CA ASP A 95 -7.63 8.42 -1.56
C ASP A 95 -7.64 7.68 -2.91
N LEU A 96 -7.91 6.38 -2.91
CA LEU A 96 -8.11 5.61 -4.13
C LEU A 96 -9.33 6.08 -4.96
N LEU A 97 -10.42 6.49 -4.30
CA LEU A 97 -11.58 7.07 -4.98
C LEU A 97 -11.26 8.44 -5.59
N MET A 98 -10.42 9.24 -4.94
CA MET A 98 -9.98 10.53 -5.46
C MET A 98 -9.13 10.36 -6.71
N LEU A 99 -8.15 9.46 -6.66
CA LEU A 99 -7.32 9.10 -7.83
C LEU A 99 -8.17 8.60 -9.00
N ARG A 100 -9.14 7.71 -8.74
CA ARG A 100 -10.07 7.22 -9.77
C ARG A 100 -10.90 8.34 -10.41
N ARG A 101 -11.14 9.44 -9.69
CA ARG A 101 -11.88 10.61 -10.17
C ARG A 101 -10.99 11.67 -10.83
N GLY A 102 -9.70 11.41 -11.01
CA GLY A 102 -8.78 12.39 -11.62
C GLY A 102 -8.28 13.46 -10.66
N MET A 103 -8.35 13.23 -9.34
CA MET A 103 -7.86 14.17 -8.33
C MET A 103 -6.54 13.69 -7.73
N ASP A 104 -5.55 14.60 -7.72
CA ASP A 104 -4.29 14.39 -7.01
C ASP A 104 -4.55 14.26 -5.51
N ILE A 105 -3.72 13.47 -4.83
CA ILE A 105 -3.76 13.27 -3.39
C ILE A 105 -2.39 13.54 -2.77
N LEU A 106 -2.39 13.91 -1.50
CA LEU A 106 -1.22 13.89 -0.63
C LEU A 106 -1.41 12.74 0.36
N THR A 107 -0.48 11.78 0.39
CA THR A 107 -0.57 10.64 1.31
C THR A 107 -0.41 11.09 2.76
N ILE A 108 -0.87 10.27 3.70
CA ILE A 108 -0.67 10.50 5.13
C ILE A 108 0.83 10.60 5.44
N ASP A 109 1.22 11.63 6.19
CA ASP A 109 2.57 11.76 6.72
C ASP A 109 2.76 10.84 7.95
N ALA A 110 3.77 9.98 7.89
CA ALA A 110 4.13 9.07 8.98
C ALA A 110 5.65 9.04 9.17
N HIS A 111 6.10 8.83 10.41
CA HIS A 111 7.54 8.79 10.73
C HIS A 111 8.35 7.74 9.95
N TRP A 112 7.70 6.70 9.42
CA TRP A 112 8.31 5.65 8.60
C TRP A 112 7.95 5.76 7.10
N ALA A 113 7.08 6.70 6.73
CA ALA A 113 6.64 6.92 5.36
C ALA A 113 6.26 8.41 5.20
N PRO A 114 7.22 9.26 4.80
CA PRO A 114 6.96 10.68 4.56
C PRO A 114 5.85 10.88 3.52
N GLU A 115 5.09 11.96 3.66
CA GLU A 115 4.05 12.30 2.69
C GLU A 115 4.58 12.45 1.26
N LYS A 116 3.77 12.04 0.29
CA LYS A 116 4.06 12.15 -1.13
C LYS A 116 2.81 12.53 -1.91
N THR A 117 2.99 13.38 -2.92
CA THR A 117 1.93 13.67 -3.88
C THR A 117 1.79 12.52 -4.89
N ILE A 118 0.56 12.08 -5.11
CA ILE A 118 0.20 11.08 -6.10
C ILE A 118 -0.68 11.76 -7.15
N HIS A 119 -0.24 11.75 -8.40
CA HIS A 119 -0.88 12.50 -9.49
C HIS A 119 -1.89 11.64 -10.24
N ALA A 120 -3.14 12.05 -10.33
CA ALA A 120 -4.18 11.18 -10.89
C ALA A 120 -4.06 10.93 -12.40
N ASP A 121 -3.23 11.70 -13.10
CA ASP A 121 -2.91 11.53 -14.51
C ASP A 121 -1.81 10.48 -14.77
N ARG A 122 -1.23 9.87 -13.72
CA ARG A 122 -0.18 8.84 -13.81
C ARG A 122 -0.70 7.45 -13.40
N PRO A 123 -0.21 6.35 -14.03
CA PRO A 123 -0.51 4.97 -13.63
C PRO A 123 -0.18 4.71 -12.14
N LEU A 124 -0.90 3.82 -11.44
CA LEU A 124 -0.71 3.59 -9.99
C LEU A 124 -0.17 2.18 -9.67
N GLN A 125 0.90 2.12 -8.90
CA GLN A 125 1.41 0.90 -8.28
C GLN A 125 1.26 0.99 -6.76
N SER A 126 0.76 -0.07 -6.13
CA SER A 126 0.54 -0.14 -4.68
C SER A 126 1.13 -1.42 -4.08
N SER A 127 1.75 -1.33 -2.90
CA SER A 127 2.26 -2.49 -2.15
C SER A 127 1.63 -2.57 -0.77
N MET A 128 1.22 -3.77 -0.34
CA MET A 128 0.60 -4.02 0.96
C MET A 128 1.30 -5.12 1.74
N ALA A 129 1.61 -4.82 3.02
CA ALA A 129 2.23 -5.72 3.98
C ALA A 129 1.41 -6.99 4.25
#